data_AF-A0A533Y492-F1
#
_entry.id   AF-A0A533Y492-F1
#
_cell.length_a   1.000
_cell.length_b   1.000
_cell.length_c   1.000
_cell.angle_alpha   90.00
_cell.angle_beta   90.00
_cell.angle_gamma   90.00
#
_symmetry.space_group_name_H-M   'P 1'
#
loop_
_entity.id
_entity.type
_entity.pdbx_description
1 polymer ?
#
loop_
_entity_poly.entity_id
_entity_poly.type
_entity_poly.pdbx_seq_one_letter_code
_entity_poly.pdbx_strand_id
1 'polypeptide(L)'
;MSDETITRQVSERYARAVTSGEQMCCPTGYNFDDLRSFVPEEVLRVSYGCGTPAGLATVRPGETVLDIGSGGGIDCFEASRRVGQTGRVIGVDMTDEMLAMARRNAPIVMANLGYPAPNVEFRKGHAENLPVEDGSIDLIISNCVINLAPDKAKVFREMYRVIRPGGRFTISDIVADQPVPNYLIHDTEKWGDCLSGALPVWEYLRGLVQAGFLGVHQMKYSPWSVIDGIHFVSLTLTGYKLPNAVEPNEVGYVTLVGPFSRAADELGQAYHRGKPEPVSARTAQLLKTPPFERLFLLSDQPVSLAATDERLVSILPAQTPCVWKGHFALFTGPFTEVEDDDHHVYRRGVPLEICSKTLDVLGSGPYSRNFTIINRATEAVAGEAVSCEPGGSCC
;
A
#
# COMPACT_ATOMS: atom_id res chain seq x y z
N MET A 1 -13.42 8.75 -22.41
CA MET A 1 -12.29 9.60 -22.88
C MET A 1 -11.20 8.67 -23.40
N SER A 2 -10.41 9.09 -24.39
CA SER A 2 -9.25 8.29 -24.82
C SER A 2 -8.08 8.42 -23.84
N ASP A 3 -7.24 7.39 -23.75
CA ASP A 3 -6.05 7.37 -22.89
C ASP A 3 -5.13 8.56 -23.16
N GLU A 4 -4.88 8.90 -24.43
CA GLU A 4 -4.08 10.08 -24.83
C GLU A 4 -4.66 11.40 -24.30
N THR A 5 -6.00 11.51 -24.24
CA THR A 5 -6.66 12.72 -23.71
C THR A 5 -6.41 12.85 -22.22
N ILE A 6 -6.53 11.75 -21.48
CA ILE A 6 -6.27 11.70 -20.04
C ILE A 6 -4.82 12.08 -19.75
N THR A 7 -3.86 11.40 -20.39
CA THR A 7 -2.43 11.64 -20.18
C THR A 7 -2.06 13.09 -20.46
N ARG A 8 -2.56 13.66 -21.56
CA ARG A 8 -2.32 15.06 -21.91
C ARG A 8 -2.89 16.02 -20.87
N GLN A 9 -4.13 15.82 -20.44
CA GLN A 9 -4.78 16.70 -19.46
C GLN A 9 -4.09 16.68 -18.09
N VAL A 10 -3.67 15.49 -17.64
CA VAL A 10 -2.86 15.34 -16.43
C VAL A 10 -1.56 16.11 -16.59
N SER A 11 -0.80 15.86 -17.65
CA SER A 11 0.49 16.54 -17.88
C SER A 11 0.34 18.07 -17.94
N GLU A 12 -0.64 18.59 -18.67
CA GLU A 12 -0.92 20.03 -18.75
C GLU A 12 -1.27 20.64 -17.37
N ARG A 13 -2.01 19.91 -16.53
CA ARG A 13 -2.35 20.38 -15.18
C ARG A 13 -1.11 20.47 -14.29
N TYR A 14 -0.29 19.42 -14.25
CA TYR A 14 0.92 19.42 -13.43
C TYR A 14 1.98 20.42 -13.94
N ALA A 15 2.09 20.64 -15.26
CA ALA A 15 2.92 21.70 -15.82
C ALA A 15 2.49 23.09 -15.34
N ARG A 16 1.18 23.37 -15.31
CA ARG A 16 0.64 24.64 -14.77
C ARG A 16 0.91 24.81 -13.27
N ALA A 17 0.85 23.73 -12.50
CA ALA A 17 1.07 23.75 -11.06
C ALA A 17 2.46 24.31 -10.70
N VAL A 18 3.50 23.97 -11.47
CA VAL A 18 4.87 24.52 -11.34
C VAL A 18 4.89 26.05 -11.38
N THR A 19 4.07 26.65 -12.27
CA THR A 19 4.05 28.10 -12.48
C THR A 19 3.11 28.85 -11.54
N SER A 20 2.01 28.22 -11.14
CA SER A 20 0.93 28.85 -10.36
C SER A 20 1.10 28.69 -8.85
N GLY A 21 1.86 27.69 -8.39
CA GLY A 21 1.95 27.34 -6.97
C GLY A 21 0.64 26.84 -6.38
N GLU A 22 -0.30 26.40 -7.24
CA GLU A 22 -1.56 25.78 -6.82
C GLU A 22 -1.24 24.57 -5.93
N GLN A 23 -1.82 24.50 -4.72
CA GLN A 23 -1.70 23.33 -3.85
C GLN A 23 -2.63 22.23 -4.37
N MET A 24 -2.05 21.13 -4.83
CA MET A 24 -2.79 19.95 -5.29
C MET A 24 -2.51 18.74 -4.39
N CYS A 25 -3.59 18.09 -3.97
CA CYS A 25 -3.66 16.87 -3.16
C CYS A 25 -3.01 16.90 -1.76
N CYS A 26 -3.85 16.57 -0.76
CA CYS A 26 -3.63 16.23 0.65
C CYS A 26 -2.59 17.01 1.49
N PRO A 27 -2.79 17.08 2.82
CA PRO A 27 -1.71 17.45 3.72
C PRO A 27 -0.55 16.45 3.59
N THR A 28 0.57 16.89 3.01
CA THR A 28 1.81 16.14 3.04
C THR A 28 2.38 16.17 4.45
N GLY A 29 2.70 15.02 5.05
CA GLY A 29 3.28 14.99 6.39
C GLY A 29 4.82 15.03 6.38
N TYR A 30 5.43 15.78 5.47
CA TYR A 30 6.88 15.99 5.50
C TYR A 30 7.28 16.82 6.71
N ASN A 31 8.43 16.52 7.29
CA ASN A 31 9.11 17.48 8.14
C ASN A 31 9.86 18.47 7.24
N PHE A 32 9.16 19.54 6.83
CA PHE A 32 9.74 20.54 5.94
C PHE A 32 10.95 21.24 6.55
N ASP A 33 11.03 21.38 7.88
CA ASP A 33 12.19 22.00 8.53
C ASP A 33 13.46 21.15 8.38
N ASP A 34 13.31 19.83 8.46
CA ASP A 34 14.40 18.88 8.16
C ASP A 34 14.78 18.92 6.68
N LEU A 35 13.79 18.89 5.77
CA LEU A 35 14.06 18.93 4.32
C LEU A 35 14.73 20.23 3.88
N ARG A 36 14.38 21.38 4.47
CA ARG A 36 15.00 22.69 4.17
C ARG A 36 16.50 22.72 4.43
N SER A 37 17.03 21.81 5.25
CA SER A 37 18.47 21.74 5.50
C SER A 37 19.28 21.30 4.28
N PHE A 38 18.66 20.64 3.30
CA PHE A 38 19.36 20.16 2.10
C PHE A 38 18.60 20.31 0.77
N VAL A 39 17.28 20.51 0.80
CA VAL A 39 16.42 20.68 -0.37
C VAL A 39 16.08 22.16 -0.60
N PRO A 40 16.32 22.71 -1.80
CA PRO A 40 15.93 24.09 -2.14
C PRO A 40 14.42 24.36 -1.99
N GLU A 41 14.06 25.56 -1.51
CA GLU A 41 12.67 25.94 -1.24
C GLU A 41 11.77 25.86 -2.48
N GLU A 42 12.30 26.07 -3.68
CA GLU A 42 11.50 25.94 -4.92
C GLU A 42 10.96 24.53 -5.14
N VAL A 43 11.71 23.49 -4.74
CA VAL A 43 11.26 22.09 -4.81
C VAL A 43 10.20 21.83 -3.73
N LEU A 44 10.38 22.38 -2.53
CA LEU A 44 9.45 22.18 -1.42
C LEU A 44 8.08 22.80 -1.67
N ARG A 45 8.02 23.89 -2.46
CA ARG A 45 6.76 24.56 -2.84
C ARG A 45 5.96 23.82 -3.91
N VAL A 46 6.57 22.88 -4.62
CA VAL A 46 5.98 22.14 -5.75
C VAL A 46 5.97 20.65 -5.40
N SER A 47 5.30 20.32 -4.29
CA SER A 47 5.11 18.95 -3.80
C SER A 47 3.62 18.61 -3.76
N TYR A 48 3.21 17.57 -4.50
CA TYR A 48 1.80 17.26 -4.78
C TYR A 48 1.47 15.79 -4.50
N GLY A 49 1.72 15.33 -3.27
CA GLY A 49 1.52 13.93 -2.84
C GLY A 49 0.36 13.77 -1.86
N CYS A 50 -0.26 12.58 -1.81
CA CYS A 50 -1.39 12.31 -0.93
C CYS A 50 -1.02 11.84 0.50
N GLY A 51 0.11 12.32 1.02
CA GLY A 51 0.64 12.02 2.36
C GLY A 51 2.18 12.11 2.42
N THR A 52 2.77 11.86 3.59
CA THR A 52 4.21 11.50 3.66
C THR A 52 4.37 10.14 3.00
N PRO A 53 5.32 9.93 2.08
CA PRO A 53 5.54 8.59 1.54
C PRO A 53 6.08 7.72 2.67
N ALA A 54 5.22 6.89 3.27
CA ALA A 54 5.67 5.94 4.28
C ALA A 54 6.78 5.02 3.71
N GLY A 55 6.83 4.89 2.37
CA GLY A 55 7.91 4.24 1.63
C GLY A 55 9.30 4.79 1.92
N LEU A 56 9.45 6.09 2.17
CA LEU A 56 10.75 6.66 2.53
C LEU A 56 11.27 6.10 3.86
N ALA A 57 10.39 5.77 4.80
CA ALA A 57 10.77 5.12 6.06
C ALA A 57 11.31 3.69 5.85
N THR A 58 11.06 3.09 4.69
CA THR A 58 11.53 1.73 4.38
C THR A 58 12.85 1.71 3.64
N VAL A 59 13.31 2.84 3.09
CA VAL A 59 14.57 2.94 2.30
C VAL A 59 15.76 2.48 3.13
N ARG A 60 16.64 1.67 2.54
CA ARG A 60 17.86 1.18 3.19
C ARG A 60 19.13 1.74 2.52
N PRO A 61 20.23 1.91 3.27
CA PRO A 61 21.51 2.33 2.69
C PRO A 61 21.97 1.40 1.55
N GLY A 62 22.49 1.98 0.47
CA GLY A 62 23.02 1.27 -0.69
C GLY A 62 21.97 0.76 -1.68
N GLU A 63 20.66 0.92 -1.42
CA GLU A 63 19.61 0.49 -2.34
C GLU A 63 19.57 1.35 -3.63
N THR A 64 19.07 0.75 -4.72
CA THR A 64 18.60 1.44 -5.91
C THR A 64 17.09 1.65 -5.81
N VAL A 65 16.68 2.91 -5.61
CA VAL A 65 15.28 3.31 -5.45
C VAL A 65 14.73 3.87 -6.77
N LEU A 66 13.53 3.46 -7.15
CA LEU A 66 12.76 4.08 -8.23
C LEU A 66 11.58 4.84 -7.65
N ASP A 67 11.43 6.10 -8.04
CA ASP A 67 10.26 6.94 -7.76
C ASP A 67 9.43 7.14 -9.04
N ILE A 68 8.18 6.65 -9.02
CA ILE A 68 7.25 6.74 -10.16
C ILE A 68 6.36 7.96 -10.00
N GLY A 69 6.49 8.91 -10.92
CA GLY A 69 5.88 10.24 -10.90
C GLY A 69 6.64 11.17 -9.94
N SER A 70 7.95 11.30 -10.16
CA SER A 70 8.85 11.97 -9.22
C SER A 70 8.63 13.48 -9.08
N GLY A 71 7.87 14.11 -9.98
CA GLY A 71 7.62 15.54 -9.99
C GLY A 71 8.91 16.37 -9.93
N GLY A 72 8.93 17.39 -9.07
CA GLY A 72 10.11 18.22 -8.80
C GLY A 72 11.24 17.51 -8.03
N GLY A 73 11.06 16.25 -7.64
CA GLY A 73 12.11 15.38 -7.09
C GLY A 73 12.20 15.34 -5.57
N ILE A 74 11.23 15.87 -4.81
CA ILE A 74 11.28 15.93 -3.34
C ILE A 74 11.51 14.54 -2.71
N ASP A 75 10.77 13.52 -3.16
CA ASP A 75 10.91 12.16 -2.66
C ASP A 75 12.21 11.51 -3.12
N CYS A 76 12.65 11.79 -4.34
CA CYS A 76 13.96 11.36 -4.82
C CYS A 76 15.12 11.92 -3.98
N PHE A 77 15.04 13.19 -3.57
CA PHE A 77 16.08 13.84 -2.76
C PHE A 77 16.12 13.30 -1.34
N GLU A 78 14.96 13.07 -0.73
CA GLU A 78 14.90 12.43 0.59
C GLU A 78 15.32 10.96 0.53
N ALA A 79 14.96 10.23 -0.53
CA ALA A 79 15.45 8.88 -0.76
C ALA A 79 16.98 8.85 -0.93
N SER A 80 17.56 9.84 -1.64
CA SER A 80 19.00 9.96 -1.83
C SER A 80 19.75 10.08 -0.50
N ARG A 81 19.25 10.94 0.40
CA ARG A 81 19.80 11.09 1.75
C ARG A 81 19.81 9.76 2.52
N ARG A 82 18.74 8.95 2.38
CA ARG A 82 18.56 7.68 3.10
C ARG A 82 19.36 6.52 2.51
N VAL A 83 19.45 6.41 1.19
CA VAL A 83 20.29 5.38 0.55
C VAL A 83 21.78 5.69 0.71
N GLY A 84 22.14 6.95 0.93
CA GLY A 84 23.52 7.37 1.09
C GLY A 84 24.30 7.39 -0.22
N GLN A 85 25.57 7.80 -0.14
CA GLN A 85 26.44 8.02 -1.30
C GLN A 85 26.67 6.78 -2.18
N THR A 86 26.48 5.58 -1.64
CA THR A 86 26.68 4.30 -2.34
C THR A 86 25.39 3.77 -2.99
N GLY A 87 24.24 4.29 -2.61
CA GLY A 87 22.96 3.95 -3.22
C GLY A 87 22.66 4.80 -4.45
N ARG A 88 21.54 4.53 -5.11
CA ARG A 88 21.11 5.23 -6.31
C ARG A 88 19.62 5.53 -6.26
N VAL A 89 19.22 6.67 -6.81
CA VAL A 89 17.80 7.01 -6.95
C VAL A 89 17.50 7.39 -8.40
N ILE A 90 16.42 6.84 -8.93
CA ILE A 90 15.91 7.13 -10.27
C ILE A 90 14.50 7.69 -10.11
N GLY A 91 14.28 8.94 -10.53
CA GLY A 91 12.95 9.51 -10.65
C GLY A 91 12.45 9.41 -12.09
N VAL A 92 11.22 8.97 -12.28
CA VAL A 92 10.55 8.97 -13.59
C VAL A 92 9.34 9.91 -13.53
N ASP A 93 9.27 10.84 -14.48
CA ASP A 93 8.11 11.72 -14.66
C ASP A 93 7.83 11.93 -16.15
N MET A 94 6.59 12.27 -16.50
CA MET A 94 6.19 12.55 -17.88
C MET A 94 6.36 14.03 -18.25
N THR A 95 6.40 14.93 -17.26
CA THR A 95 6.28 16.38 -17.43
C THR A 95 7.66 17.04 -17.55
N ASP A 96 7.90 17.76 -18.65
CA ASP A 96 9.21 18.38 -18.93
C ASP A 96 9.57 19.45 -17.89
N GLU A 97 8.60 20.23 -17.43
CA GLU A 97 8.77 21.30 -16.45
C GLU A 97 9.25 20.76 -15.10
N MET A 98 8.63 19.66 -14.64
CA MET A 98 8.98 18.96 -13.41
C MET A 98 10.40 18.38 -13.49
N LEU A 99 10.70 17.67 -14.57
CA LEU A 99 12.03 17.11 -14.79
C LEU A 99 13.10 18.18 -14.90
N ALA A 100 12.80 19.31 -15.54
CA ALA A 100 13.74 20.42 -15.66
C ALA A 100 14.03 21.03 -14.28
N MET A 101 13.02 21.19 -13.42
CA MET A 101 13.21 21.62 -12.03
C MET A 101 14.05 20.61 -11.23
N ALA A 102 13.69 19.33 -11.28
CA ALA A 102 14.38 18.27 -10.55
C ALA A 102 15.87 18.17 -10.95
N ARG A 103 16.16 18.20 -12.26
CA ARG A 103 17.53 18.13 -12.80
C ARG A 103 18.38 19.35 -12.42
N ARG A 104 17.79 20.56 -12.40
CA ARG A 104 18.51 21.78 -11.98
C ARG A 104 18.86 21.76 -10.48
N ASN A 105 17.98 21.21 -9.64
CA ASN A 105 18.19 21.17 -8.19
C ASN A 105 19.03 19.99 -7.72
N ALA A 106 19.06 18.88 -8.46
CA ALA A 106 19.84 17.72 -8.11
C ALA A 106 21.30 18.04 -7.68
N PRO A 107 22.13 18.75 -8.48
CA PRO A 107 23.50 19.05 -8.07
C PRO A 107 23.58 19.90 -6.80
N ILE A 108 22.63 20.79 -6.56
CA ILE A 108 22.56 21.64 -5.35
C ILE A 108 22.30 20.75 -4.13
N VAL A 109 21.31 19.86 -4.22
CA VAL A 109 20.97 18.91 -3.15
C VAL A 109 22.15 18.00 -2.84
N MET A 110 22.83 17.46 -3.86
CA MET A 110 23.98 16.57 -3.66
C MET A 110 25.14 17.30 -2.96
N ALA A 111 25.39 18.57 -3.32
CA ALA A 111 26.38 19.41 -2.64
C ALA A 111 26.00 19.68 -1.18
N ASN A 112 24.73 19.99 -0.90
CA ASN A 112 24.23 20.21 0.47
C ASN A 112 24.35 18.95 1.34
N LEU A 113 24.16 17.76 0.74
CA LEU A 113 24.36 16.47 1.41
C LEU A 113 25.85 16.08 1.55
N GLY A 114 26.78 16.85 0.98
CA GLY A 114 28.21 16.57 1.01
C GLY A 114 28.64 15.39 0.14
N TYR A 115 27.90 15.11 -0.95
CA TYR A 115 28.16 13.96 -1.81
C TYR A 115 29.21 14.32 -2.86
N PRO A 116 30.23 13.46 -3.08
CA PRO A 116 31.30 13.75 -4.04
C PRO A 116 30.84 13.67 -5.50
N ALA A 117 29.73 12.97 -5.76
CA ALA A 117 29.10 12.81 -7.07
C ALA A 117 27.58 12.67 -6.89
N PRO A 118 26.78 13.06 -7.89
CA PRO A 118 25.34 12.87 -7.83
C PRO A 118 24.96 11.38 -7.90
N ASN A 119 24.04 10.95 -7.04
CA ASN A 119 23.48 9.61 -7.04
C ASN A 119 21.99 9.58 -7.43
N VAL A 120 21.43 10.72 -7.85
CA VAL A 120 20.04 10.88 -8.31
C VAL A 120 20.03 11.14 -9.81
N GLU A 121 19.15 10.44 -10.54
CA GLU A 121 18.93 10.60 -11.96
C GLU A 121 17.43 10.78 -12.25
N PHE A 122 17.07 11.69 -13.15
CA PHE A 122 15.68 11.92 -13.56
C PHE A 122 15.46 11.58 -15.03
N ARG A 123 14.55 10.64 -15.31
CA ARG A 123 14.24 10.12 -16.64
C ARG A 123 12.84 10.55 -17.09
N LYS A 124 12.71 10.90 -18.37
CA LYS A 124 11.40 11.16 -18.97
C LYS A 124 10.73 9.84 -19.34
N GLY A 125 9.52 9.61 -18.88
CA GLY A 125 8.78 8.39 -19.19
C GLY A 125 7.37 8.37 -18.60
N HIS A 126 6.62 7.35 -18.97
CA HIS A 126 5.28 7.08 -18.45
C HIS A 126 5.33 5.90 -17.47
N ALA A 127 4.42 5.87 -16.50
CA ALA A 127 4.35 4.78 -15.51
C ALA A 127 4.03 3.42 -16.19
N GLU A 128 3.36 3.46 -17.34
CA GLU A 128 2.99 2.33 -18.18
C GLU A 128 4.11 1.84 -19.11
N ASN A 129 5.25 2.54 -19.14
CA ASN A 129 6.42 2.17 -19.93
C ASN A 129 7.68 2.81 -19.31
N LEU A 130 8.15 2.21 -18.21
CA LEU A 130 9.22 2.74 -17.40
C LEU A 130 10.55 2.63 -18.17
N PRO A 131 11.32 3.72 -18.35
CA PRO A 131 12.63 3.72 -18.99
C PRO A 131 13.71 3.21 -18.02
N VAL A 132 13.49 2.01 -17.48
CA VAL A 132 14.29 1.37 -16.43
C VAL A 132 14.44 -0.10 -16.78
N GLU A 133 15.63 -0.62 -16.55
CA GLU A 133 16.03 -1.98 -16.88
C GLU A 133 15.32 -3.02 -15.99
N ASP A 134 15.05 -4.20 -16.56
CA ASP A 134 14.44 -5.33 -15.85
C ASP A 134 15.27 -5.71 -14.61
N GLY A 135 14.58 -5.96 -13.49
CA GLY A 135 15.21 -6.48 -12.28
C GLY A 135 16.35 -5.64 -11.71
N SER A 136 16.35 -4.32 -11.94
CA SER A 136 17.41 -3.40 -11.53
C SER A 136 17.11 -2.62 -10.25
N ILE A 137 15.86 -2.65 -9.78
CA ILE A 137 15.38 -1.81 -8.67
C ILE A 137 15.19 -2.62 -7.39
N ASP A 138 15.70 -2.11 -6.27
CA ASP A 138 15.50 -2.65 -4.91
C ASP A 138 14.13 -2.29 -4.35
N LEU A 139 13.79 -1.01 -4.43
CA LEU A 139 12.61 -0.40 -3.84
C LEU A 139 11.93 0.50 -4.85
N ILE A 140 10.65 0.28 -5.09
CA ILE A 140 9.79 1.22 -5.81
C ILE A 140 9.02 2.05 -4.78
N ILE A 141 9.03 3.37 -4.93
CA ILE A 141 8.14 4.29 -4.24
C ILE A 141 7.26 5.03 -5.26
N SER A 142 6.06 5.41 -4.84
CA SER A 142 5.16 6.27 -5.63
C SER A 142 4.11 6.88 -4.70
N ASN A 143 3.70 8.11 -4.99
CA ASN A 143 2.75 8.86 -4.18
C ASN A 143 1.69 9.53 -5.06
N CYS A 144 0.48 8.96 -5.11
CA CYS A 144 -0.67 9.45 -5.87
C CYS A 144 -0.45 9.66 -7.38
N VAL A 145 0.20 8.69 -8.03
CA VAL A 145 0.48 8.74 -9.47
C VAL A 145 -0.23 7.63 -10.23
N ILE A 146 -0.39 6.45 -9.63
CA ILE A 146 -0.91 5.27 -10.34
C ILE A 146 -2.38 5.48 -10.74
N ASN A 147 -3.16 6.19 -9.93
CA ASN A 147 -4.52 6.60 -10.30
C ASN A 147 -4.62 7.44 -11.57
N LEU A 148 -3.58 8.22 -11.88
CA LEU A 148 -3.54 9.10 -13.04
C LEU A 148 -3.31 8.32 -14.35
N ALA A 149 -2.74 7.12 -14.27
CA ALA A 149 -2.50 6.24 -15.39
C ALA A 149 -3.83 5.65 -15.94
N PRO A 150 -4.07 5.72 -17.26
CA PRO A 150 -5.20 5.04 -17.89
C PRO A 150 -5.16 3.52 -17.73
N ASP A 151 -4.00 2.87 -17.93
CA ASP A 151 -3.83 1.41 -17.79
C ASP A 151 -2.99 1.05 -16.55
N LYS A 152 -3.68 0.95 -15.42
CA LYS A 152 -3.10 0.58 -14.13
C LYS A 152 -2.53 -0.83 -14.10
N ALA A 153 -3.15 -1.76 -14.81
CA ALA A 153 -2.65 -3.13 -14.90
C ALA A 153 -1.28 -3.15 -15.59
N LYS A 154 -1.06 -2.29 -16.59
CA LYS A 154 0.26 -2.13 -17.21
C LYS A 154 1.27 -1.48 -16.27
N VAL A 155 0.88 -0.48 -15.48
CA VAL A 155 1.75 0.09 -14.44
C VAL A 155 2.21 -0.99 -13.46
N PHE A 156 1.29 -1.83 -12.95
CA PHE A 156 1.66 -2.92 -12.03
C PHE A 156 2.61 -3.94 -12.67
N ARG A 157 2.41 -4.27 -13.95
CA ARG A 157 3.34 -5.15 -14.70
C ARG A 157 4.72 -4.51 -14.87
N GLU A 158 4.79 -3.22 -15.18
CA GLU A 158 6.05 -2.48 -15.31
C GLU A 158 6.79 -2.40 -13.98
N MET A 159 6.08 -2.13 -12.87
CA MET A 159 6.64 -2.20 -11.52
C MET A 159 7.25 -3.58 -11.25
N TYR A 160 6.53 -4.66 -11.59
CA TYR A 160 7.03 -6.01 -11.40
C TYR A 160 8.23 -6.35 -12.30
N ARG A 161 8.28 -5.80 -13.53
CA ARG A 161 9.39 -5.98 -14.47
C ARG A 161 10.68 -5.38 -13.93
N VAL A 162 10.65 -4.11 -13.54
CA VAL A 162 11.86 -3.34 -13.14
C VAL A 162 12.37 -3.75 -11.76
N ILE A 163 11.50 -4.25 -10.89
CA ILE A 163 11.92 -4.67 -9.56
C ILE A 163 12.69 -5.98 -9.58
N ARG A 164 13.82 -6.01 -8.87
CA ARG A 164 14.66 -7.20 -8.77
C ARG A 164 14.00 -8.29 -7.92
N PRO A 165 14.29 -9.58 -8.15
CA PRO A 165 13.93 -10.63 -7.20
C PRO A 165 14.50 -10.32 -5.81
N GLY A 166 13.67 -10.38 -4.79
CA GLY A 166 13.96 -9.94 -3.41
C GLY A 166 13.62 -8.46 -3.13
N GLY A 167 13.26 -7.68 -4.15
CA GLY A 167 12.85 -6.28 -4.01
C GLY A 167 11.42 -6.12 -3.48
N ARG A 168 11.07 -4.89 -3.11
CA ARG A 168 9.73 -4.52 -2.59
C ARG A 168 9.22 -3.19 -3.15
N PHE A 169 7.92 -2.96 -3.13
CA PHE A 169 7.38 -1.62 -3.38
C PHE A 169 6.82 -1.02 -2.09
N THR A 170 6.70 0.31 -2.03
CA THR A 170 5.84 1.00 -1.08
C THR A 170 5.16 2.18 -1.79
N ILE A 171 3.86 2.06 -2.01
CA ILE A 171 3.08 3.05 -2.75
C ILE A 171 1.94 3.58 -1.91
N SER A 172 1.68 4.88 -2.02
CA SER A 172 0.54 5.55 -1.40
C SER A 172 -0.38 6.05 -2.51
N ASP A 173 -1.66 5.68 -2.48
CA ASP A 173 -2.63 6.12 -3.47
C ASP A 173 -4.03 6.28 -2.88
N ILE A 174 -4.89 7.00 -3.58
CA ILE A 174 -6.30 7.09 -3.22
C ILE A 174 -7.03 5.85 -3.74
N VAL A 175 -7.81 5.18 -2.90
CA VAL A 175 -8.66 4.07 -3.31
C VAL A 175 -10.07 4.30 -2.81
N ALA A 176 -11.04 3.67 -3.47
CA ALA A 176 -12.45 3.76 -3.12
C ALA A 176 -12.91 2.49 -2.38
N ASP A 177 -13.86 2.65 -1.47
CA ASP A 177 -14.53 1.51 -0.82
C ASP A 177 -15.58 0.83 -1.72
N GLN A 178 -15.89 1.42 -2.88
CA GLN A 178 -16.85 0.91 -3.85
C GLN A 178 -16.49 1.36 -5.29
N PRO A 179 -17.12 0.80 -6.35
CA PRO A 179 -16.85 1.22 -7.72
C PRO A 179 -17.14 2.70 -7.94
N VAL A 180 -16.21 3.41 -8.59
CA VAL A 180 -16.38 4.81 -8.95
C VAL A 180 -17.36 4.88 -10.15
N PRO A 181 -18.45 5.65 -10.07
CA PRO A 181 -19.45 5.75 -11.13
C PRO A 181 -18.94 6.51 -12.35
N ASN A 182 -19.49 6.19 -13.54
CA ASN A 182 -19.03 6.73 -14.83
C ASN A 182 -18.98 8.26 -14.89
N TYR A 183 -19.91 8.99 -14.25
CA TYR A 183 -19.89 10.45 -14.29
C TYR A 183 -18.70 11.03 -13.53
N LEU A 184 -18.22 10.38 -12.46
CA LEU A 184 -17.00 10.78 -11.77
C LEU A 184 -15.76 10.38 -12.58
N ILE A 185 -15.75 9.20 -13.20
CA ILE A 185 -14.66 8.74 -14.09
C ILE A 185 -14.43 9.73 -15.24
N HIS A 186 -15.49 10.38 -15.74
CA HIS A 186 -15.41 11.34 -16.84
C HIS A 186 -15.27 12.81 -16.39
N ASP A 187 -15.12 13.05 -15.09
CA ASP A 187 -14.82 14.37 -14.54
C ASP A 187 -13.31 14.64 -14.62
N THR A 188 -12.91 15.52 -15.52
CA THR A 188 -11.50 15.85 -15.77
C THR A 188 -10.83 16.62 -14.64
N GLU A 189 -11.60 17.38 -13.86
CA GLU A 189 -11.06 18.09 -12.69
C GLU A 189 -10.74 17.08 -11.59
N LYS A 190 -11.66 16.17 -11.28
CA LYS A 190 -11.43 15.13 -10.26
C LYS A 190 -10.39 14.07 -10.66
N TRP A 191 -10.07 13.94 -11.95
CA TRP A 191 -8.99 13.06 -12.40
C TRP A 191 -7.62 13.55 -11.91
N GLY A 192 -7.36 14.86 -12.02
CA GLY A 192 -6.12 15.45 -11.52
C GLY A 192 -6.00 15.44 -10.00
N ASP A 193 -7.10 15.19 -9.28
CA ASP A 193 -7.13 15.02 -7.82
C ASP A 193 -7.02 13.54 -7.39
N CYS A 194 -6.69 12.64 -8.32
CA CYS A 194 -6.58 11.19 -8.11
C CYS A 194 -7.89 10.48 -7.71
N LEU A 195 -9.05 11.13 -7.87
CA LEU A 195 -10.36 10.58 -7.47
C LEU A 195 -11.02 9.80 -8.61
N SER A 196 -11.10 10.38 -9.81
CA SER A 196 -11.80 9.77 -10.95
C SER A 196 -11.15 8.48 -11.44
N GLY A 197 -9.83 8.41 -11.31
CA GLY A 197 -9.05 7.23 -11.68
C GLY A 197 -8.97 6.19 -10.55
N ALA A 198 -9.50 6.44 -9.36
CA ALA A 198 -9.35 5.54 -8.22
C ALA A 198 -10.03 4.20 -8.48
N LEU A 199 -9.34 3.11 -8.11
CA LEU A 199 -9.92 1.78 -8.12
C LEU A 199 -10.54 1.46 -6.76
N PRO A 200 -11.53 0.55 -6.73
CA PRO A 200 -11.91 -0.10 -5.49
C PRO A 200 -10.72 -0.82 -4.86
N VAL A 201 -10.64 -0.82 -3.52
CA VAL A 201 -9.53 -1.42 -2.76
C VAL A 201 -9.22 -2.85 -3.22
N TRP A 202 -10.24 -3.69 -3.46
CA TRP A 202 -10.06 -5.07 -3.90
C TRP A 202 -9.47 -5.19 -5.31
N GLU A 203 -9.80 -4.28 -6.24
CA GLU A 203 -9.26 -4.32 -7.60
C GLU A 203 -7.80 -3.86 -7.62
N TYR A 204 -7.49 -2.85 -6.84
CA TYR A 204 -6.12 -2.35 -6.69
C TYR A 204 -5.19 -3.44 -6.13
N LEU A 205 -5.59 -4.07 -5.02
CA LEU A 205 -4.84 -5.18 -4.40
C LEU A 205 -4.73 -6.39 -5.33
N ARG A 206 -5.81 -6.73 -6.03
CA ARG A 206 -5.80 -7.84 -7.01
C ARG A 206 -4.85 -7.55 -8.16
N GLY A 207 -4.82 -6.33 -8.68
CA GLY A 207 -3.93 -5.93 -9.78
C GLY A 207 -2.46 -6.11 -9.43
N LEU A 208 -2.06 -5.74 -8.21
CA LEU A 208 -0.70 -5.97 -7.69
C LEU A 208 -0.34 -7.46 -7.63
N VAL A 209 -1.25 -8.29 -7.12
CA VAL A 209 -1.01 -9.75 -7.05
C VAL A 209 -0.99 -10.39 -8.43
N GLN A 210 -1.88 -9.98 -9.33
CA GLN A 210 -1.89 -10.47 -10.71
C GLN A 210 -0.61 -10.11 -11.48
N ALA A 211 0.02 -8.98 -11.16
CA ALA A 211 1.33 -8.63 -11.70
C ALA A 211 2.46 -9.54 -11.16
N GLY A 212 2.24 -10.23 -10.04
CA GLY A 212 3.15 -11.21 -9.46
C GLY A 212 3.71 -10.83 -8.08
N PHE A 213 3.30 -9.70 -7.51
CA PHE A 213 3.68 -9.33 -6.15
C PHE A 213 3.00 -10.22 -5.12
N LEU A 214 3.73 -10.50 -4.03
CA LEU A 214 3.25 -11.30 -2.91
C LEU A 214 3.48 -10.55 -1.58
N GLY A 215 2.82 -10.99 -0.52
CA GLY A 215 2.81 -10.32 0.78
C GLY A 215 2.26 -8.90 0.70
N VAL A 216 1.31 -8.65 -0.19
CA VAL A 216 0.73 -7.31 -0.37
C VAL A 216 -0.10 -6.95 0.85
N HIS A 217 0.28 -5.91 1.58
CA HIS A 217 -0.42 -5.49 2.79
C HIS A 217 -0.34 -3.98 3.05
N GLN A 218 -1.28 -3.49 3.85
CA GLN A 218 -1.32 -2.11 4.33
C GLN A 218 -0.20 -1.80 5.32
N MET A 219 0.46 -0.67 5.11
CA MET A 219 1.35 -0.03 6.07
C MET A 219 0.67 1.12 6.82
N LYS A 220 -0.14 1.91 6.10
CA LYS A 220 -0.80 3.10 6.62
C LYS A 220 -2.13 3.31 5.90
N TYR A 221 -3.08 3.88 6.61
CA TYR A 221 -4.39 4.27 6.13
C TYR A 221 -4.76 5.64 6.70
N SER A 222 -5.46 6.45 5.91
CA SER A 222 -6.16 7.64 6.38
C SER A 222 -7.41 7.92 5.54
N PRO A 223 -8.56 8.23 6.16
CA PRO A 223 -9.73 8.75 5.44
C PRO A 223 -9.36 9.99 4.61
N TRP A 224 -9.97 10.14 3.44
CA TRP A 224 -9.71 11.28 2.56
C TRP A 224 -10.95 12.14 2.29
N SER A 225 -11.91 11.61 1.53
CA SER A 225 -13.13 12.35 1.18
C SER A 225 -14.30 11.41 0.98
N VAL A 226 -15.51 11.97 1.02
CA VAL A 226 -16.74 11.25 0.71
C VAL A 226 -17.47 12.00 -0.39
N ILE A 227 -17.79 11.32 -1.49
CA ILE A 227 -18.54 11.88 -2.62
C ILE A 227 -19.67 10.92 -2.94
N ASP A 228 -20.92 11.37 -2.83
CA ASP A 228 -22.11 10.57 -3.13
C ASP A 228 -22.12 9.20 -2.40
N GLY A 229 -21.65 9.19 -1.15
CA GLY A 229 -21.55 7.99 -0.31
C GLY A 229 -20.33 7.10 -0.58
N ILE A 230 -19.52 7.40 -1.59
CA ILE A 230 -18.25 6.72 -1.88
C ILE A 230 -17.19 7.26 -0.94
N HIS A 231 -16.57 6.38 -0.16
CA HIS A 231 -15.48 6.74 0.75
C HIS A 231 -14.16 6.55 0.03
N PHE A 232 -13.49 7.66 -0.23
CA PHE A 232 -12.12 7.67 -0.72
C PHE A 232 -11.16 7.68 0.47
N VAL A 233 -10.12 6.88 0.36
CA VAL A 233 -9.14 6.68 1.42
C VAL A 233 -7.74 6.70 0.84
N SER A 234 -6.79 7.32 1.55
CA SER A 234 -5.37 7.20 1.22
C SER A 234 -4.84 5.92 1.85
N LEU A 235 -4.42 4.99 1.00
CA LEU A 235 -3.94 3.68 1.38
C LEU A 235 -2.47 3.56 0.98
N THR A 236 -1.62 3.28 1.96
CA THR A 236 -0.21 2.96 1.72
C THR A 236 0.01 1.47 1.81
N LEU A 237 0.47 0.88 0.71
CA LEU A 237 0.68 -0.56 0.54
C LEU A 237 2.16 -0.87 0.36
N THR A 238 2.58 -2.03 0.84
CA THR A 238 3.85 -2.66 0.44
C THR A 238 3.60 -4.10 -0.01
N GLY A 239 4.57 -4.66 -0.71
CA GLY A 239 4.59 -6.04 -1.18
C GLY A 239 5.92 -6.36 -1.83
N TYR A 240 6.13 -7.63 -2.15
CA TYR A 240 7.44 -8.19 -2.47
C TYR A 240 7.42 -8.94 -3.80
N LYS A 241 8.52 -8.84 -4.55
CA LYS A 241 8.88 -9.83 -5.56
C LYS A 241 9.81 -10.82 -4.88
N LEU A 242 9.33 -12.03 -4.59
CA LEU A 242 10.17 -13.00 -3.89
C LEU A 242 11.42 -13.36 -4.72
N PRO A 243 12.55 -13.71 -4.08
CA PRO A 243 13.75 -14.17 -4.78
C PRO A 243 13.45 -15.36 -5.70
N ASN A 244 14.19 -15.48 -6.81
CA ASN A 244 14.04 -16.60 -7.74
C ASN A 244 14.64 -17.90 -7.16
N ALA A 245 15.75 -17.78 -6.44
CA ALA A 245 16.38 -18.89 -5.76
C ALA A 245 15.48 -19.33 -4.60
N VAL A 246 15.17 -20.62 -4.59
CA VAL A 246 14.52 -21.29 -3.48
C VAL A 246 15.63 -21.94 -2.67
N GLU A 247 15.91 -21.41 -1.48
CA GLU A 247 16.88 -22.04 -0.60
C GLU A 247 16.42 -23.45 -0.21
N PRO A 248 17.36 -24.38 0.09
CA PRO A 248 17.00 -25.71 0.58
C PRO A 248 15.98 -25.60 1.71
N ASN A 249 14.89 -26.35 1.61
CA ASN A 249 13.75 -26.16 2.50
C ASN A 249 14.05 -26.73 3.89
N GLU A 250 14.62 -25.90 4.76
CA GLU A 250 14.75 -26.22 6.20
C GLU A 250 13.39 -26.15 6.92
N VAL A 251 12.36 -25.59 6.28
CA VAL A 251 11.00 -25.45 6.87
C VAL A 251 10.04 -26.39 6.17
N GLY A 252 9.76 -27.53 6.79
CA GLY A 252 8.79 -28.51 6.30
C GLY A 252 7.34 -28.15 6.64
N TYR A 253 7.13 -27.43 7.74
CA TYR A 253 5.82 -27.16 8.32
C TYR A 253 5.71 -25.73 8.86
N VAL A 254 4.49 -25.22 8.87
CA VAL A 254 4.16 -23.95 9.52
C VAL A 254 2.91 -24.08 10.36
N THR A 255 2.84 -23.30 11.43
CA THR A 255 1.67 -23.25 12.31
C THR A 255 1.26 -21.79 12.47
N LEU A 256 0.04 -21.44 12.03
CA LEU A 256 -0.52 -20.09 12.23
C LEU A 256 -0.70 -19.86 13.73
N VAL A 257 -0.13 -18.77 14.27
CA VAL A 257 -0.27 -18.40 15.68
C VAL A 257 -1.44 -17.47 15.95
N GLY A 258 -1.88 -16.70 14.95
CA GLY A 258 -3.02 -15.78 15.06
C GLY A 258 -2.73 -14.38 14.49
N PRO A 259 -3.64 -13.41 14.66
CA PRO A 259 -4.86 -13.51 15.46
C PRO A 259 -6.00 -14.28 14.79
N PHE A 260 -5.93 -14.51 13.47
CA PHE A 260 -6.97 -15.19 12.70
C PHE A 260 -7.10 -16.67 13.06
N SER A 261 -8.34 -17.18 13.09
CA SER A 261 -8.64 -18.61 13.30
C SER A 261 -8.32 -19.44 12.06
N ARG A 262 -8.54 -18.85 10.87
CA ARG A 262 -8.16 -19.38 9.54
C ARG A 262 -7.64 -18.27 8.65
N ALA A 263 -6.70 -18.59 7.77
CA ALA A 263 -6.19 -17.66 6.77
C ALA A 263 -5.82 -18.38 5.46
N ALA A 264 -5.90 -17.69 4.32
CA ALA A 264 -5.43 -18.16 3.03
C ALA A 264 -4.46 -17.15 2.40
N ASP A 265 -3.33 -17.59 1.88
CA ASP A 265 -2.34 -16.72 1.24
C ASP A 265 -2.57 -16.55 -0.27
N GLU A 266 -1.67 -15.81 -0.92
CA GLU A 266 -1.71 -15.52 -2.36
C GLU A 266 -1.18 -16.67 -3.23
N LEU A 267 -0.57 -17.68 -2.62
CA LEU A 267 -0.16 -18.92 -3.28
C LEU A 267 -1.25 -20.01 -3.19
N GLY A 268 -2.39 -19.71 -2.56
CA GLY A 268 -3.53 -20.61 -2.42
C GLY A 268 -3.40 -21.59 -1.24
N GLN A 269 -2.40 -21.43 -0.37
CA GLN A 269 -2.28 -22.25 0.83
C GLN A 269 -3.23 -21.72 1.91
N ALA A 270 -3.96 -22.64 2.56
CA ALA A 270 -4.79 -22.35 3.72
C ALA A 270 -4.10 -22.80 5.01
N TYR A 271 -4.41 -22.10 6.10
CA TYR A 271 -3.85 -22.32 7.43
C TYR A 271 -4.94 -22.27 8.48
N HIS A 272 -4.82 -23.14 9.49
CA HIS A 272 -5.68 -23.14 10.67
C HIS A 272 -4.84 -22.84 11.91
N ARG A 273 -5.33 -21.94 12.76
CA ARG A 273 -4.59 -21.51 13.95
C ARG A 273 -4.27 -22.72 14.85
N GLY A 274 -3.01 -22.84 15.25
CA GLY A 274 -2.50 -23.90 16.13
C GLY A 274 -2.33 -25.28 15.48
N LYS A 275 -2.71 -25.47 14.21
CA LYS A 275 -2.50 -26.71 13.47
C LYS A 275 -1.30 -26.60 12.53
N PRO A 276 -0.37 -27.57 12.53
CA PRO A 276 0.75 -27.56 11.61
C PRO A 276 0.29 -27.97 10.21
N GLU A 277 0.66 -27.19 9.22
CA GLU A 277 0.39 -27.45 7.80
C GLU A 277 1.74 -27.63 7.07
N PRO A 278 1.90 -28.67 6.24
CA PRO A 278 3.10 -28.81 5.43
C PRO A 278 3.16 -27.70 4.37
N VAL A 279 4.35 -27.21 4.06
CA VAL A 279 4.52 -26.12 3.10
C VAL A 279 5.56 -26.41 2.04
N SER A 280 5.35 -25.85 0.85
CA SER A 280 6.39 -25.80 -0.17
C SER A 280 7.51 -24.83 0.27
N ALA A 281 8.70 -25.01 -0.28
CA ALA A 281 9.81 -24.09 -0.07
C ALA A 281 9.49 -22.65 -0.52
N ARG A 282 8.64 -22.51 -1.56
CA ARG A 282 8.17 -21.20 -2.05
C ARG A 282 7.24 -20.52 -1.05
N THR A 283 6.32 -21.29 -0.47
CA THR A 283 5.42 -20.82 0.60
C THR A 283 6.23 -20.46 1.84
N ALA A 284 7.18 -21.29 2.26
CA ALA A 284 8.07 -20.96 3.37
C ALA A 284 8.85 -19.65 3.13
N GLN A 285 9.32 -19.40 1.90
CA GLN A 285 9.97 -18.15 1.54
C GLN A 285 9.02 -16.94 1.67
N LEU A 286 7.76 -17.06 1.25
CA LEU A 286 6.73 -16.03 1.45
C LEU A 286 6.52 -15.76 2.95
N LEU A 287 6.37 -16.81 3.75
CA LEU A 287 6.05 -16.69 5.17
C LEU A 287 7.21 -16.15 6.02
N LYS A 288 8.44 -16.16 5.50
CA LYS A 288 9.60 -15.48 6.08
C LYS A 288 9.64 -13.97 5.79
N THR A 289 8.75 -13.45 4.94
CA THR A 289 8.67 -12.01 4.66
C THR A 289 7.73 -11.30 5.65
N PRO A 290 7.97 -10.02 5.96
CA PRO A 290 6.97 -9.23 6.68
C PRO A 290 5.66 -9.13 5.87
N PRO A 291 4.50 -9.19 6.51
CA PRO A 291 4.30 -9.29 7.95
C PRO A 291 4.11 -10.74 8.42
N PHE A 292 4.24 -11.74 7.55
CA PHE A 292 3.93 -13.14 7.85
C PHE A 292 4.82 -13.74 8.94
N GLU A 293 6.09 -13.33 9.02
CA GLU A 293 7.06 -13.87 9.98
C GLU A 293 6.59 -13.83 11.45
N ARG A 294 5.69 -12.88 11.79
CA ARG A 294 5.12 -12.74 13.14
C ARG A 294 3.83 -13.53 13.36
N LEU A 295 3.25 -14.07 12.29
CA LEU A 295 1.97 -14.78 12.29
C LEU A 295 2.14 -16.30 12.27
N PHE A 296 3.35 -16.79 12.03
CA PHE A 296 3.63 -18.22 11.90
C PHE A 296 4.79 -18.67 12.79
N LEU A 297 4.65 -19.87 13.32
CA LEU A 297 5.78 -20.68 13.76
C LEU A 297 6.27 -21.50 12.55
N LEU A 298 7.54 -21.36 12.18
CA LEU A 298 8.18 -22.12 11.10
C LEU A 298 9.01 -23.26 11.71
N SER A 299 8.89 -24.50 11.20
CA SER A 299 9.64 -25.66 11.72
C SER A 299 9.91 -26.70 10.62
N ASP A 300 10.90 -27.55 10.82
CA ASP A 300 11.17 -28.74 10.02
C ASP A 300 10.23 -29.91 10.36
N GLN A 301 9.65 -29.92 11.57
CA GLN A 301 8.71 -30.93 12.06
C GLN A 301 7.32 -30.33 12.30
N PRO A 302 6.24 -31.14 12.28
CA PRO A 302 4.91 -30.65 12.58
C PRO A 302 4.78 -30.29 14.07
N VAL A 303 4.52 -29.00 14.36
CA VAL A 303 4.30 -28.50 15.73
C VAL A 303 2.86 -28.04 15.92
N SER A 304 2.06 -28.80 16.67
CA SER A 304 0.71 -28.38 17.08
C SER A 304 0.76 -27.55 18.35
N LEU A 305 -0.08 -26.52 18.44
CA LEU A 305 -0.25 -25.69 19.62
C LEU A 305 -1.57 -26.07 20.29
N ALA A 306 -1.52 -26.42 21.58
CA ALA A 306 -2.73 -26.64 22.37
C ALA A 306 -3.48 -25.30 22.56
N ALA A 307 -4.79 -25.34 22.80
CA ALA A 307 -5.60 -24.14 22.97
C ALA A 307 -5.13 -23.21 24.11
N THR A 308 -4.37 -23.72 25.08
CA THR A 308 -3.80 -22.98 26.21
C THR A 308 -2.37 -22.50 25.96
N ASP A 309 -1.81 -22.71 24.77
CA ASP A 309 -0.43 -22.30 24.45
C ASP A 309 -0.34 -20.77 24.36
N GLU A 310 0.56 -20.17 25.13
CA GLU A 310 0.72 -18.71 25.24
C GLU A 310 1.14 -18.03 23.92
N ARG A 311 1.65 -18.81 22.96
CA ARG A 311 2.00 -18.29 21.63
C ARG A 311 0.77 -18.02 20.77
N LEU A 312 -0.38 -18.64 21.08
CA LEU A 312 -1.61 -18.42 20.35
C LEU A 312 -2.18 -17.05 20.66
N VAL A 313 -2.50 -16.31 19.61
CA VAL A 313 -3.21 -15.05 19.70
C VAL A 313 -4.66 -15.30 19.28
N SER A 314 -5.57 -15.23 20.25
CA SER A 314 -7.01 -15.26 20.04
C SER A 314 -7.64 -14.09 20.75
N ILE A 315 -8.61 -13.44 20.12
CA ILE A 315 -9.29 -12.28 20.68
C ILE A 315 -10.77 -12.52 20.50
N LEU A 316 -11.38 -13.00 21.58
CA LEU A 316 -12.81 -13.23 21.63
C LEU A 316 -13.54 -11.90 21.85
N PRO A 317 -14.71 -11.73 21.22
CA PRO A 317 -15.56 -10.58 21.52
C PRO A 317 -16.06 -10.60 22.97
N ALA A 318 -16.48 -9.43 23.46
CA ALA A 318 -17.25 -9.33 24.69
C ALA A 318 -18.58 -10.09 24.55
N GLN A 319 -18.99 -10.82 25.59
CA GLN A 319 -20.27 -11.53 25.65
C GLN A 319 -21.41 -10.57 26.02
N THR A 320 -21.59 -9.52 25.22
CA THR A 320 -22.59 -8.46 25.40
C THR A 320 -23.34 -8.21 24.09
N PRO A 321 -24.60 -7.72 24.14
CA PRO A 321 -25.34 -7.35 22.94
C PRO A 321 -24.57 -6.35 22.05
N CYS A 322 -24.77 -6.47 20.74
CA CYS A 322 -24.07 -5.74 19.70
C CYS A 322 -25.08 -4.81 18.97
N VAL A 323 -24.63 -3.68 18.42
CA VAL A 323 -25.48 -2.80 17.61
C VAL A 323 -24.81 -2.45 16.28
N TRP A 324 -25.63 -2.24 15.24
CA TRP A 324 -25.17 -1.73 13.96
C TRP A 324 -25.03 -0.21 14.04
N LYS A 325 -23.84 0.30 13.68
CA LYS A 325 -23.51 1.74 13.71
C LYS A 325 -23.04 2.25 12.33
N GLY A 326 -23.28 1.48 11.27
CA GLY A 326 -22.86 1.77 9.90
C GLY A 326 -21.36 1.55 9.61
N HIS A 327 -20.66 0.80 10.45
CA HIS A 327 -19.24 0.51 10.24
C HIS A 327 -19.04 -0.64 9.26
N PHE A 328 -18.05 -0.52 8.40
CA PHE A 328 -17.57 -1.59 7.54
C PHE A 328 -16.08 -1.84 7.80
N ALA A 329 -15.70 -3.10 7.83
CA ALA A 329 -14.33 -3.57 7.85
C ALA A 329 -13.84 -3.85 6.43
N LEU A 330 -12.72 -3.23 6.06
CA LEU A 330 -11.95 -3.53 4.87
C LEU A 330 -10.70 -4.27 5.29
N PHE A 331 -10.62 -5.57 5.01
CA PHE A 331 -9.40 -6.33 5.26
C PHE A 331 -8.34 -5.99 4.21
N THR A 332 -7.20 -5.45 4.64
CA THR A 332 -6.09 -5.00 3.77
C THR A 332 -4.75 -5.63 4.20
N GLY A 333 -4.84 -6.75 4.94
CA GLY A 333 -3.70 -7.55 5.37
C GLY A 333 -3.08 -8.40 4.26
N PRO A 334 -2.09 -9.23 4.61
CA PRO A 334 -1.26 -9.96 3.66
C PRO A 334 -1.93 -11.20 3.04
N PHE A 335 -3.07 -11.63 3.61
CA PHE A 335 -3.81 -12.81 3.17
C PHE A 335 -4.86 -12.45 2.12
N THR A 336 -5.32 -13.42 1.34
CA THR A 336 -6.42 -13.22 0.39
C THR A 336 -7.79 -13.32 1.08
N GLU A 337 -7.89 -14.15 2.12
CA GLU A 337 -9.06 -14.34 2.96
C GLU A 337 -8.65 -14.71 4.39
N VAL A 338 -9.39 -14.24 5.37
CA VAL A 338 -9.19 -14.57 6.79
C VAL A 338 -10.50 -14.78 7.51
N GLU A 339 -10.46 -15.53 8.60
CA GLU A 339 -11.57 -15.78 9.51
C GLU A 339 -11.18 -15.37 10.93
N ASP A 340 -12.08 -14.71 11.65
CA ASP A 340 -11.89 -14.40 13.08
C ASP A 340 -12.44 -15.51 13.99
N ASP A 341 -12.42 -15.26 15.29
CA ASP A 341 -12.89 -16.22 16.30
C ASP A 341 -14.42 -16.34 16.38
N ASP A 342 -15.15 -15.40 15.76
CA ASP A 342 -16.61 -15.38 15.64
C ASP A 342 -17.10 -15.90 14.28
N HIS A 343 -16.20 -16.47 13.46
CA HIS A 343 -16.46 -17.00 12.12
C HIS A 343 -16.83 -15.96 11.04
N HIS A 344 -16.54 -14.68 11.26
CA HIS A 344 -16.65 -13.70 10.18
C HIS A 344 -15.55 -13.96 9.16
N VAL A 345 -15.94 -14.10 7.88
CA VAL A 345 -15.01 -14.30 6.77
C VAL A 345 -14.76 -12.96 6.06
N TYR A 346 -13.52 -12.49 6.13
CA TYR A 346 -13.09 -11.25 5.50
C TYR A 346 -12.30 -11.56 4.23
N ARG A 347 -12.83 -11.12 3.08
CA ARG A 347 -12.11 -11.18 1.81
C ARG A 347 -11.32 -9.90 1.59
N ARG A 348 -10.08 -10.03 1.12
CA ARG A 348 -9.19 -8.88 1.01
C ARG A 348 -9.74 -7.79 0.09
N GLY A 349 -9.78 -6.58 0.63
CA GLY A 349 -10.23 -5.34 0.03
C GLY A 349 -11.75 -5.21 -0.09
N VAL A 350 -12.54 -6.23 0.25
CA VAL A 350 -14.01 -6.18 0.16
C VAL A 350 -14.58 -5.65 1.47
N PRO A 351 -15.39 -4.58 1.45
CA PRO A 351 -16.07 -4.10 2.65
C PRO A 351 -17.04 -5.14 3.20
N LEU A 352 -16.93 -5.45 4.49
CA LEU A 352 -17.90 -6.26 5.24
C LEU A 352 -18.55 -5.38 6.31
N GLU A 353 -19.88 -5.35 6.37
CA GLU A 353 -20.57 -4.62 7.44
C GLU A 353 -20.29 -5.29 8.79
N ILE A 354 -20.00 -4.49 9.82
CA ILE A 354 -19.67 -5.00 11.16
C ILE A 354 -20.48 -4.31 12.26
N CYS A 355 -20.80 -5.09 13.30
CA CYS A 355 -21.42 -4.57 14.51
C CYS A 355 -20.39 -3.90 15.45
N SER A 356 -20.86 -3.22 16.49
CA SER A 356 -19.99 -2.57 17.49
C SER A 356 -19.02 -3.53 18.17
N LYS A 357 -19.42 -4.79 18.39
CA LYS A 357 -18.61 -5.82 19.06
C LYS A 357 -17.42 -6.25 18.19
N THR A 358 -17.68 -6.51 16.91
CA THR A 358 -16.65 -6.83 15.92
C THR A 358 -15.74 -5.62 15.71
N LEU A 359 -16.27 -4.40 15.69
CA LEU A 359 -15.46 -3.18 15.62
C LEU A 359 -14.43 -3.09 16.75
N ASP A 360 -14.83 -3.39 17.99
CA ASP A 360 -13.92 -3.39 19.14
C ASP A 360 -12.82 -4.46 19.01
N VAL A 361 -13.17 -5.66 18.54
CA VAL A 361 -12.21 -6.75 18.27
C VAL A 361 -11.22 -6.34 17.18
N LEU A 362 -11.71 -5.82 16.05
CA LEU A 362 -10.85 -5.43 14.92
C LEU A 362 -10.00 -4.20 15.25
N GLY A 363 -10.46 -3.33 16.16
CA GLY A 363 -9.69 -2.21 16.70
C GLY A 363 -8.56 -2.62 17.64
N SER A 364 -8.53 -3.87 18.10
CA SER A 364 -7.46 -4.38 18.97
C SER A 364 -6.10 -4.50 18.24
N GLY A 365 -5.01 -4.51 19.00
CA GLY A 365 -3.63 -4.42 18.47
C GLY A 365 -3.29 -5.41 17.35
N PRO A 366 -3.49 -6.73 17.53
CA PRO A 366 -3.15 -7.72 16.51
C PRO A 366 -3.97 -7.61 15.21
N TYR A 367 -5.24 -7.21 15.30
CA TYR A 367 -6.13 -7.06 14.14
C TYR A 367 -5.98 -5.71 13.44
N SER A 368 -5.93 -4.60 14.19
CA SER A 368 -5.95 -3.21 13.69
C SER A 368 -4.95 -2.90 12.58
N ARG A 369 -3.82 -3.60 12.52
CA ARG A 369 -2.81 -3.43 11.46
C ARG A 369 -3.23 -3.99 10.11
N ASN A 370 -4.28 -4.81 10.06
CA ASN A 370 -4.75 -5.51 8.87
C ASN A 370 -6.13 -5.02 8.39
N PHE A 371 -6.75 -4.11 9.14
CA PHE A 371 -8.09 -3.62 8.85
C PHE A 371 -8.12 -2.10 8.69
N THR A 372 -8.85 -1.67 7.69
CA THR A 372 -9.31 -0.31 7.53
C THR A 372 -10.79 -0.27 7.91
N ILE A 373 -11.15 0.64 8.81
CA ILE A 373 -12.55 0.85 9.21
C ILE A 373 -13.09 2.11 8.53
N ILE A 374 -14.25 1.97 7.90
CA ILE A 374 -15.05 3.09 7.38
C ILE A 374 -16.40 3.11 8.09
N ASN A 375 -17.02 4.28 8.15
CA ASN A 375 -18.39 4.42 8.64
C ASN A 375 -19.24 5.11 7.57
N ARG A 376 -20.25 4.40 7.06
CA ARG A 376 -21.16 4.89 6.01
C ARG A 376 -22.43 5.54 6.55
N ALA A 377 -22.66 5.50 7.86
CA ALA A 377 -23.84 6.14 8.45
C ALA A 377 -23.69 7.66 8.43
N THR A 378 -24.61 8.33 7.75
CA THR A 378 -24.70 9.80 7.72
C THR A 378 -25.45 10.37 8.92
N GLU A 379 -26.17 9.53 9.66
CA GLU A 379 -26.93 9.86 10.87
C GLU A 379 -26.65 8.83 11.98
N ALA A 380 -26.89 9.21 13.24
CA ALA A 380 -26.78 8.28 14.35
C ALA A 380 -27.83 7.17 14.20
N VAL A 381 -27.39 5.93 13.99
CA VAL A 381 -28.28 4.77 13.90
C VAL A 381 -28.91 4.53 15.27
N ALA A 382 -30.20 4.84 15.42
CA ALA A 382 -31.00 4.47 16.58
C ALA A 382 -31.39 2.98 16.46
N GLY A 383 -30.43 2.07 16.64
CA GLY A 383 -30.68 0.62 16.56
C GLY A 383 -31.06 0.02 17.91
N GLU A 384 -32.11 -0.83 17.94
CA GLU A 384 -32.34 -1.76 19.04
C GLU A 384 -31.17 -2.79 19.11
N ALA A 385 -30.82 -3.24 20.32
CA ALA A 385 -29.72 -4.17 20.52
C ALA A 385 -29.98 -5.51 19.80
N VAL A 386 -29.02 -5.96 18.99
CA VAL A 386 -29.04 -7.29 18.37
C VAL A 386 -28.22 -8.23 19.27
N SER A 387 -28.73 -9.43 19.54
CA SER A 387 -27.97 -10.46 20.27
C SER A 387 -27.17 -11.29 19.28
N CYS A 388 -25.84 -11.19 19.36
CA CYS A 388 -24.90 -12.01 18.60
C CYS A 388 -24.61 -13.29 19.42
N GLU A 389 -25.32 -14.41 19.21
CA GLU A 389 -25.04 -15.70 19.90
C GLU A 389 -24.13 -16.64 19.05
N PRO A 390 -23.23 -17.45 19.66
CA PRO A 390 -22.27 -18.34 18.97
C PRO A 390 -22.86 -19.56 18.22
N GLY A 391 -23.94 -19.37 17.45
CA GLY A 391 -24.65 -20.42 16.72
C GLY A 391 -25.92 -19.94 16.02
N GLY A 392 -26.34 -18.70 16.26
CA GLY A 392 -27.34 -18.02 15.43
C GLY A 392 -26.66 -17.44 14.19
N SER A 393 -27.25 -17.61 13.02
CA SER A 393 -26.83 -16.92 11.80
C SER A 393 -26.89 -15.42 12.03
N CYS A 394 -25.73 -14.81 12.31
CA CYS A 394 -25.55 -13.38 12.42
C CYS A 394 -24.38 -13.04 11.50
N CYS A 395 -24.73 -12.56 10.29
CA CYS A 395 -23.93 -12.46 9.06
C CYS A 395 -23.89 -13.75 8.23
#